data_AF-A0A920L8P8-F1
#
_entry.id   AF-A0A920L8P8-F1
#
_cell.length_a   1.000
_cell.length_b   1.000
_cell.length_c   1.000
_cell.angle_alpha   90.00
_cell.angle_beta   90.00
_cell.angle_gamma   90.00
#
_symmetry.space_group_name_H-M   'P 1'
#
loop_
_entity.id
_entity.type
_entity.pdbx_description
1 polymer ?
#
loop_
_entity_poly.entity_id
_entity_poly.type
_entity_poly.pdbx_seq_one_letter_code
_entity_poly.pdbx_strand_id
1 'polypeptide(L)'
;MTRIVQQFHGLFKVLFSGADLYRTATKNKSEIEKYTQDIKNDKLEIFIEKNQNIGIILFLTLLIVFFGIPGIIIWSIQMMWIPFFAAGVINGLAHQKGYRNFDTADYSHNLCSLGVIIGGEEMHNNHHACPTSAKFSNKWWEFDIGWLYIKLFSYLKLIKIKKNMPKLIFSKNFENNSKDIFCNQIVISTRYIRDVFLPIFRYECKTGCDIQLKKFKKEIKKFIKNENLFKKNDLIKIENLFERNKNLKKVYFFKKSLISLWSLKFQTYECFMVELNKWCEQAETSGLKALEAFALDLKKIKIVH
;
A
#
# COMPACT_ATOMS: atom_id res chain seq x y z
N MET A 1 13.09 2.68 -1.97
CA MET A 1 14.14 1.69 -2.28
C MET A 1 13.59 0.38 -2.87
N THR A 2 12.59 -0.26 -2.25
CA THR A 2 12.01 -1.57 -2.66
C THR A 2 11.50 -1.63 -4.11
N ARG A 3 10.88 -0.56 -4.61
CA ARG A 3 10.42 -0.46 -6.02
C ARG A 3 11.55 -0.65 -7.04
N ILE A 4 12.74 -0.14 -6.75
CA ILE A 4 13.88 -0.10 -7.68
C ILE A 4 14.64 -1.43 -7.58
N VAL A 5 14.90 -1.90 -6.36
CA VAL A 5 15.75 -3.07 -6.14
C VAL A 5 15.18 -4.33 -6.82
N GLN A 6 13.86 -4.56 -6.78
CA GLN A 6 13.28 -5.72 -7.46
C GLN A 6 13.30 -5.65 -8.99
N GLN A 7 13.01 -4.48 -9.57
CA GLN A 7 12.98 -4.32 -11.03
C GLN A 7 14.37 -4.50 -11.66
N PHE A 8 15.44 -4.12 -10.94
CA PHE A 8 16.80 -4.16 -11.46
C PHE A 8 17.61 -5.40 -11.07
N HIS A 9 17.28 -6.10 -9.97
CA HIS A 9 18.11 -7.20 -9.45
C HIS A 9 17.45 -8.58 -9.46
N GLY A 10 16.13 -8.67 -9.66
CA GLY A 10 15.40 -9.93 -9.67
C GLY A 10 15.17 -10.52 -8.27
N LEU A 11 14.18 -11.41 -8.14
CA LEU A 11 13.70 -11.92 -6.85
C LEU A 11 14.78 -12.61 -6.02
N PHE A 12 15.57 -13.50 -6.64
CA PHE A 12 16.59 -14.28 -5.92
C PHE A 12 17.65 -13.40 -5.27
N LYS A 13 18.07 -12.34 -5.97
CA LYS A 13 19.06 -11.41 -5.44
C LYS A 13 18.49 -10.58 -4.28
N VAL A 14 17.22 -10.21 -4.33
CA VAL A 14 16.55 -9.53 -3.20
C VAL A 14 16.39 -10.48 -2.01
N LEU A 15 16.00 -11.73 -2.26
CA LEU A 15 15.81 -12.75 -1.22
C LEU A 15 17.07 -13.04 -0.41
N PHE A 16 18.21 -13.18 -1.09
CA PHE A 16 19.45 -13.66 -0.45
C PHE A 16 20.52 -12.58 -0.24
N SER A 17 20.44 -11.47 -0.96
CA SER A 17 21.44 -10.38 -0.90
C SER A 17 20.82 -9.03 -0.54
N GLY A 18 19.61 -9.01 0.03
CA GLY A 18 18.92 -7.78 0.44
C GLY A 18 19.77 -6.91 1.37
N ALA A 19 20.44 -7.50 2.37
CA ALA A 19 21.32 -6.79 3.29
C ALA A 19 22.50 -6.10 2.58
N ASP A 20 23.09 -6.76 1.59
CA ASP A 20 24.20 -6.20 0.81
C ASP A 20 23.75 -5.02 -0.06
N LEU A 21 22.53 -5.08 -0.58
CA LEU A 21 21.92 -3.99 -1.35
C LEU A 21 21.73 -2.76 -0.45
N TYR A 22 21.24 -2.94 0.78
CA TYR A 22 21.14 -1.86 1.76
C TYR A 22 22.53 -1.29 2.09
N ARG A 23 23.52 -2.14 2.36
CA ARG A 23 24.90 -1.71 2.66
C ARG A 23 25.58 -0.98 1.50
N THR A 24 25.25 -1.34 0.27
CA THR A 24 25.77 -0.64 -0.91
C THR A 24 25.16 0.74 -1.01
N ALA A 25 23.86 0.85 -0.75
CA ALA A 25 23.16 2.11 -0.86
C ALA A 25 23.47 3.11 0.25
N THR A 26 23.88 2.65 1.44
CA THR A 26 24.41 3.55 2.49
C THR A 26 25.71 4.24 2.07
N LYS A 27 26.38 3.80 1.00
CA LYS A 27 27.53 4.53 0.45
C LYS A 27 27.12 5.73 -0.39
N ASN A 28 25.85 5.81 -0.82
CA ASN A 28 25.35 6.93 -1.61
C ASN A 28 24.75 8.01 -0.70
N LYS A 29 25.55 9.05 -0.43
CA LYS A 29 25.14 10.19 0.43
C LYS A 29 23.85 10.86 -0.04
N SER A 30 23.66 11.00 -1.35
CA SER A 30 22.46 11.64 -1.90
C SER A 30 21.18 10.85 -1.62
N GLU A 31 21.26 9.51 -1.56
CA GLU A 31 20.13 8.68 -1.18
C GLU A 31 19.84 8.78 0.32
N ILE A 32 20.88 8.78 1.16
CA ILE A 32 20.71 8.96 2.61
C ILE A 32 20.03 10.30 2.91
N GLU A 33 20.53 11.40 2.36
CA GLU A 33 19.96 12.74 2.58
C GLU A 33 18.50 12.81 2.16
N LYS A 34 18.13 12.14 1.06
CA LYS A 34 16.75 12.08 0.59
C LYS A 34 15.81 11.35 1.56
N TYR A 35 16.26 10.30 2.22
CA TYR A 35 15.42 9.47 3.10
C TYR A 35 15.55 9.80 4.59
N THR A 36 16.45 10.70 4.98
CA THR A 36 16.72 11.08 6.39
C THR A 36 16.36 12.53 6.72
N GLN A 37 15.62 13.22 5.84
CA GLN A 37 15.25 14.65 6.01
C GLN A 37 14.55 14.95 7.35
N ASP A 38 13.79 13.98 7.88
CA ASP A 38 13.04 14.11 9.12
C ASP A 38 13.82 13.66 10.37
N ILE A 39 15.01 13.09 10.21
CA ILE A 39 15.87 12.64 11.32
C ILE A 39 16.62 13.85 11.85
N LYS A 40 16.45 14.14 13.14
CA LYS A 40 17.23 15.18 13.81
C LYS A 40 18.63 14.65 14.08
N ASN A 41 19.64 15.45 13.75
CA ASN A 41 21.03 15.17 14.13
C ASN A 41 21.23 15.43 15.63
N ASP A 42 20.63 14.60 16.48
CA ASP A 42 20.89 14.62 17.91
C ASP A 42 22.11 13.77 18.27
N LYS A 43 22.60 13.92 19.50
CA LYS A 43 23.83 13.24 19.96
C LYS A 43 23.68 11.71 19.92
N LEU A 44 22.45 11.21 20.09
CA LEU A 44 22.19 9.77 20.11
C LEU A 44 22.27 9.20 18.69
N GLU A 45 21.64 9.84 17.71
CA GLU A 45 21.68 9.42 16.31
C GLU A 45 23.12 9.44 15.77
N ILE A 46 23.87 10.51 16.06
CA ILE A 46 25.29 10.60 15.67
C ILE A 46 26.12 9.49 16.35
N PHE A 47 25.81 9.16 17.60
CA PHE A 47 26.49 8.08 18.31
C PHE A 47 26.19 6.72 17.69
N ILE A 48 24.91 6.42 17.39
CA ILE A 48 24.48 5.15 16.77
C ILE A 48 25.10 5.01 15.38
N GLU A 49 25.08 6.08 14.57
CA GLU A 49 25.65 6.10 13.22
C GLU A 49 27.15 5.76 13.23
N LYS A 50 27.91 6.32 14.18
CA LYS A 50 29.35 6.04 14.33
C LYS A 50 29.64 4.64 14.89
N ASN A 51 28.68 4.04 15.58
CA ASN A 51 28.88 2.84 16.40
C ASN A 51 27.88 1.72 16.09
N GLN A 52 27.57 1.51 14.81
CA GLN A 52 26.50 0.59 14.35
C GLN A 52 26.64 -0.84 14.88
N ASN A 53 27.87 -1.30 15.14
CA ASN A 53 28.14 -2.67 15.59
C ASN A 53 28.12 -2.83 17.12
N ILE A 54 28.14 -1.74 17.91
CA ILE A 54 28.20 -1.84 19.37
C ILE A 54 26.99 -2.59 19.92
N GLY A 55 25.79 -2.29 19.44
CA GLY A 55 24.57 -2.99 19.88
C GLY A 55 24.61 -4.48 19.56
N ILE A 56 25.12 -4.84 18.38
CA ILE A 56 25.24 -6.23 17.92
C ILE A 56 26.23 -7.01 18.79
N ILE A 57 27.40 -6.42 19.06
CA ILE A 57 28.46 -7.03 19.89
C ILE A 57 28.02 -7.13 21.34
N LEU A 58 27.45 -6.06 21.90
CA LEU A 58 26.92 -6.05 23.27
C LEU A 58 25.88 -7.14 23.46
N PHE A 59 24.96 -7.29 22.51
CA PHE A 59 23.93 -8.31 22.56
C PHE A 59 24.52 -9.74 22.51
N LEU A 60 25.52 -9.97 21.65
CA LEU A 60 26.27 -11.25 21.62
C LEU A 60 26.95 -11.53 22.97
N THR A 61 27.68 -10.56 23.51
CA THR A 61 28.40 -10.69 24.78
C THR A 61 27.43 -11.03 25.91
N LEU A 62 26.30 -10.33 26.00
CA LEU A 62 25.28 -10.62 27.01
C LEU A 62 24.75 -12.05 26.88
N LEU A 63 24.44 -12.50 25.66
CA LEU A 63 23.97 -13.87 25.45
C LEU A 63 25.03 -14.92 25.82
N ILE A 64 26.31 -14.68 25.53
CA ILE A 64 27.40 -15.57 25.94
C ILE A 64 27.55 -15.59 27.47
N VAL A 65 27.47 -14.44 28.13
CA VAL A 65 27.59 -14.34 29.59
C VAL A 65 26.46 -15.09 30.31
N PHE A 66 25.22 -14.97 29.83
CA PHE A 66 24.07 -15.60 30.47
C PHE A 66 23.85 -17.06 30.05
N PHE A 67 24.19 -17.44 28.82
CA PHE A 67 23.82 -18.74 28.24
C PHE A 67 24.99 -19.54 27.69
N GLY A 68 26.22 -19.02 27.71
CA GLY A 68 27.41 -19.68 27.17
C GLY A 68 27.33 -19.92 25.66
N ILE A 69 27.74 -21.11 25.22
CA ILE A 69 27.72 -21.51 23.79
C ILE A 69 26.31 -21.43 23.18
N PRO A 70 25.23 -21.90 23.84
CA PRO A 70 23.86 -21.67 23.37
C PRO A 70 23.54 -20.22 23.02
N GLY A 71 24.12 -19.25 23.74
CA GLY A 71 23.96 -17.83 23.46
C GLY A 71 24.42 -17.43 22.05
N ILE A 72 25.49 -18.04 21.56
CA ILE A 72 26.01 -17.82 20.19
C ILE A 72 24.99 -18.31 19.15
N ILE A 73 24.36 -19.46 19.40
CA ILE A 73 23.37 -20.06 18.49
C ILE A 73 22.12 -19.16 18.43
N ILE A 74 21.61 -18.74 19.58
CA ILE A 74 20.45 -17.84 19.67
C ILE A 74 20.72 -16.54 18.94
N TRP A 75 21.89 -15.93 19.21
CA TRP A 75 22.32 -14.70 18.54
C TRP A 75 22.37 -14.88 17.02
N SER A 76 22.98 -15.97 16.54
CA SER A 76 23.13 -16.26 15.10
C SER A 76 21.78 -16.39 14.42
N ILE A 77 20.84 -17.11 15.03
CA ILE A 77 19.47 -17.25 14.51
C ILE A 77 18.81 -15.87 14.40
N GLN A 78 18.91 -15.02 15.42
CA GLN A 78 18.31 -13.69 15.39
C GLN A 78 18.94 -12.77 14.32
N MET A 79 20.27 -12.78 14.18
CA MET A 79 20.95 -12.00 13.15
C MET A 79 20.59 -12.44 11.73
N MET A 80 20.26 -13.72 11.53
CA MET A 80 19.77 -14.23 10.25
C MET A 80 18.28 -13.95 10.04
N TRP A 81 17.46 -13.96 11.10
CA TRP A 81 16.01 -13.85 11.04
C TRP A 81 15.55 -12.56 10.35
N ILE A 82 16.02 -11.39 10.84
CA ILE A 82 15.53 -10.10 10.34
C ILE A 82 15.91 -9.88 8.87
N PRO A 83 17.17 -10.03 8.43
CA PRO A 83 17.52 -9.88 7.02
C PRO A 83 16.79 -10.88 6.12
N PHE A 84 16.66 -12.14 6.55
CA PHE A 84 15.98 -13.14 5.74
C PHE A 84 14.48 -12.84 5.58
N PHE A 85 13.77 -12.56 6.68
CA PHE A 85 12.33 -12.33 6.61
C PHE A 85 11.98 -10.93 6.09
N ALA A 86 12.60 -9.86 6.61
CA ALA A 86 12.25 -8.50 6.18
C ALA A 86 12.86 -8.16 4.81
N ALA A 87 14.18 -8.27 4.67
CA ALA A 87 14.85 -7.90 3.43
C ALA A 87 14.67 -8.96 2.32
N GLY A 88 14.52 -10.22 2.68
CA GLY A 88 14.27 -11.29 1.74
C GLY A 88 12.78 -11.52 1.49
N VAL A 89 12.09 -12.12 2.44
CA VAL A 89 10.70 -12.62 2.27
C VAL A 89 9.73 -11.47 1.98
N ILE A 90 9.74 -10.37 2.73
CA ILE A 90 8.81 -9.26 2.49
C ILE A 90 9.17 -8.51 1.24
N ASN A 91 10.36 -7.94 1.18
CA ASN A 91 10.75 -7.16 0.01
C ASN A 91 10.74 -7.99 -1.28
N GLY A 92 10.90 -9.31 -1.19
CA GLY A 92 10.80 -10.29 -2.26
C GLY A 92 9.36 -10.74 -2.54
N LEU A 93 8.87 -11.67 -1.74
CA LEU A 93 7.60 -12.37 -1.95
C LEU A 93 6.39 -11.44 -1.81
N ALA A 94 6.40 -10.45 -0.91
CA ALA A 94 5.27 -9.54 -0.76
C ALA A 94 5.05 -8.71 -2.03
N HIS A 95 6.08 -8.52 -2.87
CA HIS A 95 5.91 -7.86 -4.16
C HIS A 95 5.54 -8.80 -5.32
N GLN A 96 5.44 -10.10 -5.07
CA GLN A 96 5.09 -11.09 -6.10
C GLN A 96 3.73 -11.74 -5.88
N LYS A 97 3.41 -12.07 -4.63
CA LYS A 97 2.25 -12.88 -4.28
C LYS A 97 1.60 -12.38 -3.02
N GLY A 98 0.29 -12.49 -2.96
CA GLY A 98 -0.50 -12.15 -1.79
C GLY A 98 -1.83 -11.54 -2.19
N TYR A 99 -2.52 -10.95 -1.22
CA TYR A 99 -3.75 -10.21 -1.46
C TYR A 99 -3.51 -8.71 -1.37
N ARG A 100 -4.42 -7.92 -1.95
CA ARG A 100 -4.32 -6.46 -1.95
C ARG A 100 -5.61 -5.83 -1.49
N ASN A 101 -5.49 -4.96 -0.51
CA ASN A 101 -6.58 -4.12 -0.04
C ASN A 101 -6.63 -2.80 -0.82
N PHE A 102 -5.48 -2.29 -1.26
CA PHE A 102 -5.34 -0.97 -1.86
C PHE A 102 -4.74 -1.02 -3.27
N ASP A 103 -5.21 -0.10 -4.12
CA ASP A 103 -4.69 0.13 -5.47
C ASP A 103 -3.45 1.05 -5.41
N THR A 104 -2.32 0.48 -4.97
CA THR A 104 -1.01 1.15 -5.00
C THR A 104 -0.33 0.96 -6.37
N ALA A 105 0.45 1.95 -6.83
CA ALA A 105 1.14 1.86 -8.13
C ALA A 105 2.23 0.77 -8.21
N ASP A 106 2.79 0.35 -7.07
CA ASP A 106 3.77 -0.75 -7.00
C ASP A 106 3.14 -2.13 -6.99
N TYR A 107 4.02 -3.13 -7.08
CA TYR A 107 3.71 -4.54 -7.02
C TYR A 107 3.46 -5.08 -5.59
N SER A 108 3.29 -4.24 -4.56
CA SER A 108 3.16 -4.70 -3.16
C SER A 108 1.87 -5.52 -2.89
N HIS A 109 1.95 -6.54 -2.07
CA HIS A 109 0.86 -7.41 -1.63
C HIS A 109 0.99 -7.67 -0.13
N ASN A 110 -0.13 -7.92 0.54
CA ASN A 110 -0.14 -8.49 1.88
C ASN A 110 0.11 -10.01 1.75
N LEU A 111 1.18 -10.51 2.38
CA LEU A 111 1.54 -11.93 2.36
C LEU A 111 0.61 -12.76 3.23
N CYS A 112 0.38 -12.30 4.45
CA CYS A 112 -0.40 -13.00 5.46
C CYS A 112 -1.28 -12.01 6.22
N SER A 113 -2.44 -12.47 6.69
CA SER A 113 -3.31 -11.69 7.58
C SER A 113 -2.88 -11.77 9.05
N LEU A 114 -1.90 -12.60 9.38
CA LEU A 114 -1.27 -12.70 10.70
C LEU A 114 0.12 -12.06 10.63
N GLY A 115 0.18 -10.80 11.06
CA GLY A 115 1.38 -9.98 11.08
C GLY A 115 2.17 -10.17 12.36
N VAL A 116 2.88 -11.29 12.48
CA VAL A 116 3.53 -11.74 13.73
C VAL A 116 5.04 -11.92 13.57
N ILE A 117 5.48 -12.50 12.46
CA ILE A 117 6.85 -12.99 12.23
C ILE A 117 7.86 -11.82 12.22
N ILE A 118 7.40 -10.66 11.79
CA ILE A 118 8.22 -9.45 11.60
C ILE A 118 7.43 -8.19 11.99
N GLY A 119 6.57 -8.29 13.01
CA GLY A 119 5.95 -7.11 13.58
C GLY A 119 4.83 -6.48 12.74
N GLY A 120 4.25 -7.20 11.76
CA GLY A 120 3.14 -6.68 10.95
C GLY A 120 3.49 -6.36 9.51
N GLU A 121 4.79 -6.30 9.16
CA GLU A 121 5.29 -6.00 7.80
C GLU A 121 4.73 -6.95 6.73
N GLU A 122 4.16 -8.09 7.13
CA GLU A 122 3.42 -9.01 6.28
C GLU A 122 2.23 -8.35 5.57
N MET A 123 1.63 -7.29 6.15
CA MET A 123 0.62 -6.45 5.50
C MET A 123 1.23 -5.34 4.63
N HIS A 124 2.18 -5.72 3.76
CA HIS A 124 3.01 -4.79 3.01
C HIS A 124 2.21 -3.87 2.06
N ASN A 125 1.14 -4.34 1.42
CA ASN A 125 0.29 -3.49 0.57
C ASN A 125 -0.43 -2.40 1.37
N ASN A 126 -0.82 -2.68 2.62
CA ASN A 126 -1.39 -1.66 3.49
C ASN A 126 -0.33 -0.62 3.88
N HIS A 127 0.90 -1.06 4.21
CA HIS A 127 2.02 -0.18 4.50
C HIS A 127 2.34 0.74 3.31
N HIS A 128 2.46 0.21 2.09
CA HIS A 128 2.69 1.02 0.87
C HIS A 128 1.54 1.97 0.54
N ALA A 129 0.31 1.67 0.98
CA ALA A 129 -0.83 2.56 0.78
C ALA A 129 -0.79 3.79 1.71
N CYS A 130 -0.23 3.65 2.91
CA CYS A 130 -0.01 4.76 3.82
C CYS A 130 1.26 4.54 4.66
N PRO A 131 2.46 4.87 4.11
CA PRO A 131 3.73 4.62 4.80
C PRO A 131 3.87 5.37 6.13
N THR A 132 3.11 6.45 6.31
CA THR A 132 3.11 7.24 7.55
C THR A 132 2.21 6.67 8.65
N SER A 133 1.39 5.65 8.35
CA SER A 133 0.53 5.01 9.34
C SER A 133 1.36 4.14 10.28
N ALA A 134 1.19 4.33 11.59
CA ALA A 134 1.82 3.48 12.59
C ALA A 134 1.22 2.05 12.64
N LYS A 135 0.05 1.87 12.03
CA LYS A 135 -0.68 0.60 11.98
C LYS A 135 -0.65 0.02 10.57
N PHE A 136 -0.28 -1.24 10.41
CA PHE A 136 -0.23 -1.91 9.10
C PHE A 136 -1.50 -2.72 8.83
N SER A 137 -2.19 -3.23 9.85
CA SER A 137 -3.52 -3.84 9.65
C SER A 137 -4.61 -2.81 9.31
N ASN A 138 -5.46 -3.14 8.33
CA ASN A 138 -6.57 -2.31 7.88
C ASN A 138 -7.92 -3.03 8.02
N LYS A 139 -7.99 -4.32 7.69
CA LYS A 139 -9.21 -5.13 7.83
C LYS A 139 -9.36 -5.67 9.25
N TRP A 140 -10.59 -5.99 9.65
CA TRP A 140 -10.85 -6.48 11.01
C TRP A 140 -10.24 -7.88 11.26
N TRP A 141 -10.05 -8.68 10.21
CA TRP A 141 -9.40 -9.99 10.25
C TRP A 141 -7.87 -9.94 10.07
N GLU A 142 -7.28 -8.75 9.98
CA GLU A 142 -5.83 -8.57 9.93
C GLU A 142 -5.31 -8.34 11.34
N PHE A 143 -4.46 -9.25 11.82
CA PHE A 143 -3.82 -9.16 13.12
C PHE A 143 -2.42 -8.58 12.99
N ASP A 144 -2.10 -7.55 13.77
CA ASP A 144 -0.86 -6.79 13.68
C ASP A 144 -0.23 -6.72 15.07
N ILE A 145 0.84 -7.48 15.28
CA ILE A 145 1.51 -7.54 16.58
C ILE A 145 2.29 -6.24 16.86
N GLY A 146 2.81 -5.57 15.82
CA GLY A 146 3.46 -4.27 15.94
C GLY A 146 2.50 -3.23 16.51
N TRP A 147 1.27 -3.21 16.00
CA TRP A 147 0.21 -2.35 16.52
C TRP A 147 -0.16 -2.67 17.98
N LEU A 148 -0.09 -3.94 18.40
CA LEU A 148 -0.29 -4.31 19.79
C LEU A 148 0.80 -3.70 20.69
N TYR A 149 2.07 -3.79 20.30
CA TYR A 149 3.18 -3.15 21.03
C TYR A 149 3.04 -1.62 21.05
N ILE A 150 2.69 -0.99 19.92
CA ILE A 150 2.47 0.46 19.84
C ILE A 150 1.34 0.88 20.79
N LYS A 151 0.22 0.16 20.82
CA LYS A 151 -0.87 0.44 21.75
C LYS A 151 -0.43 0.27 23.21
N LEU A 152 0.36 -0.76 23.51
CA LEU A 152 0.89 -0.97 24.86
C LEU A 152 1.77 0.20 25.31
N PHE A 153 2.71 0.63 24.47
CA PHE A 153 3.57 1.77 24.80
C PHE A 153 2.81 3.10 24.85
N SER A 154 1.79 3.28 24.02
CA SER A 154 0.89 4.43 24.07
C SER A 154 0.08 4.45 25.39
N TYR A 155 -0.41 3.29 25.82
CA TYR A 155 -1.11 3.12 27.09
C TYR A 155 -0.19 3.45 28.29
N LEU A 156 1.07 3.03 28.22
CA LEU A 156 2.12 3.38 29.19
C LEU A 156 2.61 4.85 29.06
N LYS A 157 2.02 5.64 28.15
CA LYS A 157 2.38 7.05 27.88
C LYS A 157 3.83 7.27 27.42
N LEU A 158 4.49 6.22 26.90
CA LEU A 158 5.85 6.29 26.38
C LEU A 158 5.90 6.86 24.96
N ILE A 159 4.83 6.69 24.19
CA ILE A 159 4.75 7.17 22.81
C ILE A 159 3.41 7.86 22.54
N LYS A 160 3.42 8.79 21.58
CA LYS A 160 2.21 9.43 21.05
C LYS A 160 2.00 9.02 19.59
N ILE A 161 0.87 8.39 19.31
CA ILE A 161 0.51 7.96 17.95
C ILE A 161 0.12 9.20 17.14
N LYS A 162 0.83 9.46 16.04
CA LYS A 162 0.62 10.67 15.21
C LYS A 162 -0.40 10.47 14.09
N LYS A 163 -0.33 9.35 13.37
CA LYS A 163 -1.13 9.08 12.16
C LYS A 163 -1.55 7.62 12.09
N ASN A 164 -2.80 7.37 11.72
CA ASN A 164 -3.25 6.06 11.28
C ASN A 164 -3.75 6.10 9.83
N MET A 165 -4.10 4.91 9.35
CA MET A 165 -4.74 4.74 8.04
C MET A 165 -6.00 5.62 7.96
N PRO A 166 -6.15 6.45 6.91
CA PRO A 166 -7.34 7.26 6.70
C PRO A 166 -8.61 6.40 6.68
N LYS A 167 -9.60 6.78 7.48
CA LYS A 167 -10.95 6.22 7.45
C LYS A 167 -11.88 7.23 6.81
N LEU A 168 -12.66 6.74 5.85
CA LEU A 168 -13.72 7.50 5.21
C LEU A 168 -14.93 7.55 6.16
N ILE A 169 -15.35 8.76 6.52
CA ILE A 169 -16.57 9.02 7.28
C ILE A 169 -17.49 9.85 6.40
N PHE A 170 -18.79 9.58 6.44
CA PHE A 170 -19.78 10.40 5.76
C PHE A 170 -20.20 11.55 6.69
N SER A 171 -20.00 12.78 6.24
CA SER A 171 -20.55 13.95 6.93
C SER A 171 -22.04 14.04 6.64
N LYS A 172 -22.84 14.38 7.66
CA LYS A 172 -24.26 14.72 7.49
C LYS A 172 -24.44 16.05 6.74
N ASN A 173 -23.45 16.94 6.80
CA ASN A 173 -23.44 18.21 6.10
C ASN A 173 -22.59 18.11 4.84
N PHE A 174 -23.02 18.76 3.75
CA PHE A 174 -22.19 18.99 2.58
C PHE A 174 -21.06 19.97 2.93
N GLU A 175 -20.03 19.46 3.60
CA GLU A 175 -18.76 20.16 3.75
C GLU A 175 -17.89 19.80 2.55
N ASN A 176 -17.37 20.82 1.86
CA ASN A 176 -16.48 20.65 0.72
C ASN A 176 -15.09 20.17 1.19
N ASN A 177 -15.00 18.91 1.65
CA ASN A 177 -13.78 18.28 2.18
C ASN A 177 -12.90 17.72 1.06
N SER A 178 -12.71 18.54 0.05
CA SER A 178 -12.06 18.14 -1.18
C SER A 178 -10.55 18.04 -1.05
N LYS A 179 -9.95 18.71 -0.06
CA LYS A 179 -8.53 18.51 0.30
C LYS A 179 -8.29 17.08 0.74
N ASP A 180 -9.22 16.49 1.48
CA ASP A 180 -9.13 15.11 1.90
C ASP A 180 -9.13 14.17 0.70
N ILE A 181 -10.02 14.40 -0.27
CA ILE A 181 -10.08 13.63 -1.53
C ILE A 181 -8.76 13.76 -2.29
N PHE A 182 -8.27 15.00 -2.45
CA PHE A 182 -7.00 15.30 -3.12
C PHE A 182 -5.83 14.53 -2.52
N CYS A 183 -5.71 14.50 -1.19
CA CYS A 183 -4.60 13.82 -0.50
C CYS A 183 -4.74 12.29 -0.44
N ASN A 184 -5.92 11.71 -0.71
CA ASN A 184 -6.21 10.30 -0.48
C ASN A 184 -6.64 9.53 -1.73
N GLN A 185 -5.94 9.75 -2.85
CA GLN A 185 -6.17 9.07 -4.13
C GLN A 185 -6.35 7.55 -3.99
N ILE A 186 -5.44 6.88 -3.28
CA ILE A 186 -5.43 5.40 -3.13
C ILE A 186 -6.69 4.89 -2.43
N VAL A 187 -7.19 5.64 -1.45
CA VAL A 187 -8.41 5.30 -0.71
C VAL A 187 -9.63 5.45 -1.61
N ILE A 188 -9.69 6.54 -2.38
CA ILE A 188 -10.79 6.84 -3.30
C ILE A 188 -10.82 5.85 -4.48
N SER A 189 -9.68 5.53 -5.10
CA SER A 189 -9.59 4.55 -6.18
C SER A 189 -10.01 3.15 -5.73
N THR A 190 -9.53 2.75 -4.54
CA THR A 190 -9.92 1.47 -3.91
C THR A 190 -11.42 1.42 -3.64
N ARG A 191 -12.00 2.53 -3.17
CA ARG A 191 -13.44 2.65 -2.95
C ARG A 191 -14.23 2.56 -4.26
N TYR A 192 -13.80 3.26 -5.31
CA TYR A 192 -14.43 3.20 -6.63
C TYR A 192 -14.52 1.75 -7.14
N ILE A 193 -13.43 0.98 -7.01
CA ILE A 193 -13.42 -0.43 -7.41
C ILE A 193 -14.46 -1.23 -6.62
N ARG A 194 -14.55 -1.01 -5.31
CA ARG A 194 -15.47 -1.71 -4.40
C ARG A 194 -16.94 -1.38 -4.67
N ASP A 195 -17.25 -0.09 -4.81
CA ASP A 195 -18.63 0.43 -4.77
C ASP A 195 -19.23 0.59 -6.18
N VAL A 196 -18.40 0.80 -7.20
CA VAL A 196 -18.86 1.01 -8.59
C VAL A 196 -18.53 -0.19 -9.46
N PHE A 197 -17.24 -0.48 -9.64
CA PHE A 197 -16.82 -1.45 -10.65
C PHE A 197 -17.24 -2.88 -10.30
N LEU A 198 -16.94 -3.35 -9.08
CA LEU A 198 -17.21 -4.74 -8.69
C LEU A 198 -18.71 -5.10 -8.70
N PRO A 199 -19.65 -4.25 -8.24
CA PRO A 199 -21.07 -4.52 -8.34
C PRO A 199 -21.55 -4.64 -9.79
N ILE A 200 -21.18 -3.70 -10.66
CA ILE A 200 -21.55 -3.72 -12.09
C ILE A 200 -20.92 -4.95 -12.76
N PHE A 201 -19.64 -5.23 -12.51
CA PHE A 201 -18.97 -6.41 -13.04
C PHE A 201 -19.64 -7.72 -12.61
N ARG A 202 -20.08 -7.82 -11.35
CA ARG A 202 -20.82 -8.99 -10.86
C ARG A 202 -22.19 -9.11 -11.51
N TYR A 203 -22.88 -7.98 -11.74
CA TYR A 203 -24.15 -7.93 -12.44
C TYR A 203 -24.00 -8.43 -13.88
N GLU A 204 -23.08 -7.85 -14.64
CA GLU A 204 -22.79 -8.24 -16.04
C GLU A 204 -22.33 -9.70 -16.16
N CYS A 205 -21.55 -10.20 -15.19
CA CYS A 205 -21.19 -11.61 -15.13
C CYS A 205 -22.37 -12.55 -14.85
N LYS A 206 -23.45 -12.07 -14.21
CA LYS A 206 -24.63 -12.88 -13.90
C LYS A 206 -25.66 -12.83 -15.04
N THR A 207 -25.96 -11.64 -15.54
CA THR A 207 -27.00 -11.41 -16.55
C THR A 207 -26.48 -11.55 -17.98
N GLY A 208 -25.19 -11.37 -18.21
CA GLY A 208 -24.58 -11.42 -19.53
C GLY A 208 -24.36 -12.85 -20.05
N CYS A 209 -24.52 -13.00 -21.37
CA CYS A 209 -24.18 -14.20 -22.12
C CYS A 209 -22.67 -14.32 -22.43
N ASP A 210 -21.85 -13.33 -22.06
CA ASP A 210 -20.42 -13.33 -22.35
C ASP A 210 -19.66 -14.36 -21.49
N ILE A 211 -19.40 -15.51 -22.11
CA ILE A 211 -18.63 -16.62 -21.52
C ILE A 211 -17.19 -16.20 -21.21
N GLN A 212 -16.59 -15.32 -22.02
CA GLN A 212 -15.22 -14.86 -21.79
C GLN A 212 -15.13 -13.99 -20.54
N LEU A 213 -16.12 -13.12 -20.30
CA LEU A 213 -16.19 -12.32 -19.08
C LEU A 213 -16.19 -13.20 -17.81
N LYS A 214 -16.95 -14.31 -17.84
CA LYS A 214 -16.99 -15.30 -16.75
C LYS A 214 -15.66 -16.05 -16.62
N LYS A 215 -15.06 -16.47 -17.73
CA LYS A 215 -13.76 -17.17 -17.77
C LYS A 215 -12.64 -16.32 -17.17
N PHE A 216 -12.60 -15.04 -17.50
CA PHE A 216 -11.57 -14.10 -17.06
C PHE A 216 -11.89 -13.37 -15.75
N LYS A 217 -12.89 -13.83 -14.99
CA LYS A 217 -13.39 -13.17 -13.77
C LYS A 217 -12.31 -12.88 -12.72
N LYS A 218 -11.37 -13.81 -12.51
CA LYS A 218 -10.28 -13.62 -11.55
C LYS A 218 -9.25 -12.61 -12.04
N GLU A 219 -8.92 -12.65 -13.34
CA GLU A 219 -7.95 -11.76 -13.97
C GLU A 219 -8.46 -10.33 -14.04
N ILE A 220 -9.71 -10.12 -14.46
CA ILE A 220 -10.35 -8.79 -14.48
C ILE A 220 -10.37 -8.15 -13.09
N LYS A 221 -10.67 -8.93 -12.04
CA LYS A 221 -10.64 -8.43 -10.66
C LYS A 221 -9.23 -8.02 -10.20
N LYS A 222 -8.19 -8.69 -10.70
CA LYS A 222 -6.79 -8.31 -10.42
C LYS A 222 -6.39 -7.09 -11.23
N PHE A 223 -6.72 -7.07 -12.51
CA PHE A 223 -6.48 -5.99 -13.45
C PHE A 223 -7.04 -4.67 -12.94
N ILE A 224 -8.32 -4.66 -12.54
CA ILE A 224 -8.93 -3.41 -12.09
C ILE A 224 -8.31 -2.87 -10.80
N LYS A 225 -7.70 -3.73 -9.99
CA LYS A 225 -7.02 -3.37 -8.74
C LYS A 225 -5.61 -2.85 -8.92
N ASN A 226 -4.95 -3.19 -10.03
CA ASN A 226 -3.64 -2.66 -10.40
C ASN A 226 -3.33 -3.08 -11.85
N GLU A 227 -3.39 -2.13 -12.77
CA GLU A 227 -3.14 -2.35 -14.20
C GLU A 227 -1.65 -2.60 -14.47
N ASN A 228 -0.74 -2.06 -13.66
CA ASN A 228 0.72 -2.19 -13.83
C ASN A 228 1.24 -3.62 -13.63
N LEU A 229 0.42 -4.51 -13.05
CA LEU A 229 0.74 -5.94 -12.87
C LEU A 229 0.67 -6.73 -14.18
N PHE A 230 0.06 -6.18 -15.23
CA PHE A 230 -0.27 -6.93 -16.45
C PHE A 230 0.66 -6.57 -17.60
N LYS A 231 1.01 -7.57 -18.41
CA LYS A 231 1.75 -7.38 -19.65
C LYS A 231 0.85 -6.67 -20.68
N LYS A 232 1.45 -5.93 -21.61
CA LYS A 232 0.74 -5.17 -22.66
C LYS A 232 -0.32 -6.01 -23.41
N ASN A 233 0.01 -7.27 -23.73
CA ASN A 233 -0.92 -8.16 -24.43
C ASN A 233 -2.15 -8.52 -23.59
N ASP A 234 -2.00 -8.66 -22.27
CA ASP A 234 -3.11 -8.98 -21.39
C ASP A 234 -3.97 -7.75 -21.09
N LEU A 235 -3.37 -6.54 -21.07
CA LEU A 235 -4.11 -5.28 -21.03
C LEU A 235 -5.07 -5.18 -22.23
N ILE A 236 -4.55 -5.38 -23.45
CA ILE A 236 -5.34 -5.30 -24.69
C ILE A 236 -6.48 -6.33 -24.67
N LYS A 237 -6.23 -7.57 -24.22
CA LYS A 237 -7.28 -8.58 -24.11
C LYS A 237 -8.41 -8.14 -23.18
N ILE A 238 -8.08 -7.61 -22.00
CA ILE A 238 -9.09 -7.19 -21.01
C ILE A 238 -9.83 -5.94 -21.49
N GLU A 239 -9.14 -4.98 -22.11
CA GLU A 239 -9.79 -3.80 -22.69
C GLU A 239 -10.76 -4.18 -23.81
N ASN A 240 -10.39 -5.14 -24.67
CA ASN A 240 -11.30 -5.68 -25.69
C ASN A 240 -12.54 -6.36 -25.09
N LEU A 241 -12.44 -6.98 -23.91
CA LEU A 241 -13.60 -7.53 -23.21
C LEU A 241 -14.51 -6.42 -22.69
N PHE A 242 -13.95 -5.30 -22.22
CA PHE A 242 -14.75 -4.16 -21.80
C PHE A 242 -15.42 -3.46 -22.99
N GLU A 243 -14.75 -3.35 -24.13
CA GLU A 243 -15.33 -2.79 -25.37
C GLU A 243 -16.62 -3.48 -25.82
N ARG A 244 -16.73 -4.79 -25.57
CA ARG A 244 -17.94 -5.58 -25.88
C ARG A 244 -19.11 -5.29 -24.93
N ASN A 245 -18.87 -4.70 -23.76
CA ASN A 245 -19.88 -4.43 -22.75
C ASN A 245 -19.97 -2.92 -22.45
N LYS A 246 -21.05 -2.29 -22.91
CA LYS A 246 -21.26 -0.84 -22.79
C LYS A 246 -21.10 -0.33 -21.35
N ASN A 247 -21.60 -1.05 -20.36
CA ASN A 247 -21.53 -0.65 -18.96
C ASN A 247 -20.11 -0.76 -18.41
N LEU A 248 -19.41 -1.87 -18.69
CA LEU A 248 -18.02 -2.05 -18.25
C LEU A 248 -17.05 -1.07 -18.91
N LYS A 249 -17.20 -0.82 -20.22
CA LYS A 249 -16.47 0.23 -20.92
C LYS A 249 -16.65 1.58 -20.24
N LYS A 250 -17.91 1.93 -19.95
CA LYS A 250 -18.24 3.21 -19.29
C LYS A 250 -17.59 3.31 -17.91
N VAL A 251 -17.76 2.33 -17.02
CA VAL A 251 -17.18 2.42 -15.67
C VAL A 251 -15.65 2.30 -15.65
N TYR A 252 -15.06 1.61 -16.62
CA TYR A 252 -13.60 1.60 -16.76
C TYR A 252 -13.08 2.97 -17.22
N PHE A 253 -13.77 3.61 -18.17
CA PHE A 253 -13.46 4.98 -18.58
C PHE A 253 -13.55 5.96 -17.42
N PHE A 254 -14.63 5.93 -16.62
CA PHE A 254 -14.79 6.79 -15.45
C PHE A 254 -13.71 6.56 -14.39
N LYS A 255 -13.23 5.32 -14.22
CA LYS A 255 -12.08 5.03 -13.34
C LYS A 255 -10.83 5.74 -13.83
N LYS A 256 -10.51 5.61 -15.12
CA LYS A 256 -9.32 6.24 -15.72
C LYS A 256 -9.39 7.76 -15.65
N SER A 257 -10.54 8.35 -15.96
CA SER A 257 -10.73 9.81 -15.85
C SER A 257 -10.59 10.29 -14.41
N LEU A 258 -11.16 9.58 -13.43
CA LEU A 258 -11.01 9.89 -12.01
C LEU A 258 -9.53 9.86 -11.60
N ILE A 259 -8.81 8.77 -11.88
CA ILE A 259 -7.38 8.63 -11.53
C ILE A 259 -6.54 9.71 -12.22
N SER A 260 -6.88 10.11 -13.45
CA SER A 260 -6.16 11.13 -14.20
C SER A 260 -6.21 12.52 -13.55
N LEU A 261 -7.19 12.79 -12.66
CA LEU A 261 -7.27 14.04 -11.90
C LEU A 261 -6.06 14.26 -10.99
N TRP A 262 -5.38 13.19 -10.57
CA TRP A 262 -4.15 13.27 -9.76
C TRP A 262 -2.88 13.28 -10.61
N SER A 263 -2.99 13.33 -11.94
CA SER A 263 -1.82 13.46 -12.81
C SER A 263 -1.19 14.85 -12.70
N LEU A 264 0.08 14.96 -13.10
CA LEU A 264 0.92 16.16 -13.01
C LEU A 264 0.30 17.44 -13.64
N LYS A 265 -0.77 17.32 -14.43
CA LYS A 265 -1.49 18.45 -15.02
C LYS A 265 -2.29 19.27 -14.01
N PHE A 266 -2.57 18.73 -12.82
CA PHE A 266 -3.46 19.33 -11.81
C PHE A 266 -2.72 19.68 -10.52
N GLN A 267 -1.52 20.28 -10.62
CA GLN A 267 -0.69 20.63 -9.46
C GLN A 267 -1.36 21.57 -8.46
N THR A 268 -2.38 22.34 -8.87
CA THR A 268 -3.15 23.19 -7.96
C THR A 268 -4.43 22.50 -7.49
N TYR A 269 -4.66 22.58 -6.18
CA TYR A 269 -5.86 22.09 -5.53
C TYR A 269 -7.15 22.67 -6.14
N GLU A 270 -7.12 23.93 -6.56
CA GLU A 270 -8.25 24.61 -7.21
C GLU A 270 -8.60 23.99 -8.57
N CYS A 271 -7.59 23.68 -9.39
CA CYS A 271 -7.81 23.05 -10.69
C CYS A 271 -8.35 21.61 -10.53
N PHE A 272 -7.79 20.86 -9.58
CA PHE A 272 -8.32 19.55 -9.20
C PHE A 272 -9.80 19.62 -8.83
N MET A 273 -10.20 20.69 -8.12
CA MET A 273 -11.57 20.83 -7.66
C MET A 273 -12.59 21.09 -8.75
N VAL A 274 -12.25 21.96 -9.70
CA VAL A 274 -13.09 22.23 -10.86
C VAL A 274 -13.30 20.94 -11.65
N GLU A 275 -12.25 20.17 -11.89
CA GLU A 275 -12.34 18.94 -12.66
C GLU A 275 -13.02 17.80 -11.90
N LEU A 276 -12.83 17.70 -10.58
CA LEU A 276 -13.56 16.74 -9.75
C LEU A 276 -15.07 17.01 -9.77
N ASN A 277 -15.49 18.27 -9.70
CA ASN A 277 -16.89 18.64 -9.78
C ASN A 277 -17.49 18.28 -11.15
N LYS A 278 -16.78 18.59 -12.25
CA LYS A 278 -17.18 18.18 -13.61
C LYS A 278 -17.30 16.66 -13.73
N TRP A 279 -16.34 15.92 -13.16
CA TRP A 279 -16.39 14.46 -13.13
C TRP A 279 -17.63 13.96 -12.39
N CYS A 280 -17.98 14.56 -11.26
CA CYS A 280 -19.16 14.21 -10.49
C CYS A 280 -20.46 14.48 -11.26
N GLU A 281 -20.58 15.61 -11.94
CA GLU A 281 -21.75 15.94 -12.78
C GLU A 281 -21.92 14.94 -13.94
N GLN A 282 -20.82 14.57 -14.60
CA GLN A 282 -20.85 13.54 -15.64
C GLN A 282 -21.21 12.16 -15.08
N ALA A 283 -20.77 11.85 -13.85
CA ALA A 283 -21.07 10.60 -13.19
C ALA A 283 -22.55 10.51 -12.75
N GLU A 284 -23.12 11.61 -12.27
CA GLU A 284 -24.53 11.75 -11.88
C GLU A 284 -25.48 11.63 -13.09
N THR A 285 -25.04 12.02 -14.29
CA THR A 285 -25.83 11.92 -15.53
C THR A 285 -25.54 10.64 -16.33
N SER A 286 -24.74 9.72 -15.79
CA SER A 286 -24.27 8.54 -16.52
C SER A 286 -25.32 7.46 -16.77
N GLY A 287 -26.44 7.48 -16.03
CA GLY A 287 -27.49 6.47 -16.02
C GLY A 287 -27.13 5.18 -15.28
N LEU A 288 -26.01 5.17 -14.54
CA LEU A 288 -25.56 4.03 -13.73
C LEU A 288 -25.68 4.36 -12.25
N LYS A 289 -26.70 3.79 -11.58
CA LYS A 289 -26.99 4.01 -10.16
C LYS A 289 -25.77 3.92 -9.23
N ALA A 290 -24.86 2.97 -9.49
CA ALA A 290 -23.66 2.80 -8.66
C ALA A 290 -22.67 3.97 -8.82
N LEU A 291 -22.56 4.53 -10.03
CA LEU A 291 -21.70 5.68 -10.32
C LEU A 291 -22.32 6.98 -9.78
N GLU A 292 -23.64 7.13 -9.93
CA GLU A 292 -24.42 8.25 -9.40
C GLU A 292 -24.29 8.33 -7.87
N ALA A 293 -24.53 7.19 -7.18
CA ALA A 293 -24.37 7.10 -5.73
C ALA A 293 -22.94 7.43 -5.28
N PHE A 294 -21.93 6.94 -6.01
CA PHE A 294 -20.54 7.22 -5.70
C PHE A 294 -20.19 8.71 -5.85
N ALA A 295 -20.69 9.40 -6.87
CA ALA A 295 -20.49 10.83 -7.08
C ALA A 295 -21.15 11.68 -5.98
N LEU A 296 -22.39 11.35 -5.61
CA LEU A 296 -23.09 12.00 -4.49
C LEU A 296 -22.36 11.79 -3.16
N ASP A 297 -21.82 10.59 -2.96
CA ASP A 297 -21.03 10.26 -1.78
C ASP A 297 -19.71 11.02 -1.73
N LEU A 298 -19.00 11.17 -2.86
CA LEU A 298 -17.76 11.95 -2.93
C LEU A 298 -17.95 13.37 -2.39
N LYS A 299 -19.08 14.01 -2.70
CA LYS A 299 -19.44 15.35 -2.19
C LYS A 299 -19.66 15.41 -0.67
N LYS A 300 -19.78 14.27 0.01
CA LYS A 300 -20.09 14.14 1.45
C LYS A 300 -18.98 13.47 2.27
N ILE A 301 -17.89 13.04 1.63
CA ILE A 301 -16.80 12.34 2.32
C ILE A 301 -16.02 13.30 3.20
N LYS A 302 -15.68 12.86 4.40
CA LYS A 302 -14.66 13.43 5.28
C LYS A 302 -13.64 12.34 5.60
N ILE A 303 -12.35 12.66 5.60
CA ILE A 303 -11.30 11.68 5.92
C ILE A 303 -10.71 11.98 7.29
N VAL A 304 -10.66 10.95 8.14
CA VAL A 304 -10.11 11.05 9.50
C VAL A 304 -8.95 10.09 9.65
N HIS A 305 -7.88 10.54 10.32
CA HIS A 305 -6.63 9.81 10.56
C HIS A 305 -6.50 9.32 12.01
#